data_AF-A0A4V1P6L0-F1
#
_entry.id   AF-A0A4V1P6L0-F1
#
_cell.length_a   1.000
_cell.length_b   1.000
_cell.length_c   1.000
_cell.angle_alpha   90.00
_cell.angle_beta   90.00
_cell.angle_gamma   90.00
#
_symmetry.space_group_name_H-M   'P 1'
#
loop_
_entity.id
_entity.type
_entity.pdbx_description
1 polymer ?
#
loop_
_entity_poly.entity_id
_entity_poly.type
_entity_poly.pdbx_seq_one_letter_code
_entity_poly.pdbx_strand_id
1 'polypeptide(L)' 'MSTRGINFLDQWTANNVSETTKADVISVDELTHKLIADAKALGIKRGEIDEEVDSLYRTILDAIVHYDPGLTE' A
#
# COMPACT_ATOMS: atom_id res chain seq x y z
N MET A 1 4.60 -12.14 -3.89
CA MET A 1 5.44 -11.25 -3.08
C MET A 1 6.16 -12.07 -2.02
N SER A 2 7.24 -11.55 -1.45
CA SER A 2 7.87 -12.15 -0.26
C SER A 2 7.03 -11.87 0.99
N THR A 3 7.08 -12.73 2.01
CA THR A 3 6.42 -12.51 3.31
C THR A 3 6.77 -11.15 3.92
N ARG A 4 8.02 -10.71 3.77
CA ARG A 4 8.49 -9.38 4.20
C ARG A 4 7.79 -8.23 3.46
N GLY A 5 7.61 -8.37 2.14
CA GLY A 5 6.92 -7.37 1.32
C GLY A 5 5.43 -7.29 1.64
N ILE A 6 4.79 -8.43 1.91
CA ILE A 6 3.38 -8.50 2.32
C ILE A 6 3.17 -7.79 3.67
N ASN A 7 3.98 -8.11 4.68
CA ASN A 7 3.89 -7.45 6.00
C ASN A 7 4.13 -5.94 5.92
N PHE A 8 5.09 -5.52 5.09
CA PHE A 8 5.31 -4.10 4.82
C PHE A 8 4.09 -3.45 4.16
N LEU A 9 3.51 -4.08 3.12
CA LEU A 9 2.37 -3.54 2.38
C LEU A 9 1.13 -3.40 3.25
N ASP A 10 0.87 -4.39 4.11
CA ASP A 10 -0.21 -4.37 5.10
C ASP A 10 -0.07 -3.18 6.07
N GLN A 11 1.09 -3.08 6.73
CA GLN A 11 1.35 -1.95 7.63
C GLN A 11 1.36 -0.61 6.90
N TRP A 12 1.97 -0.54 5.71
CA TRP A 12 2.06 0.70 4.96
C TRP A 12 0.68 1.20 4.57
N THR A 13 -0.18 0.30 4.10
CA THR A 13 -1.56 0.59 3.75
C THR A 13 -2.35 1.09 4.96
N ALA A 14 -2.26 0.42 6.12
CA ALA A 14 -2.95 0.86 7.33
C ALA A 14 -2.53 2.27 7.80
N ASN A 15 -1.27 2.66 7.56
CA ASN A 15 -0.74 3.97 7.95
C ASN A 15 -0.96 5.06 6.90
N ASN A 16 -1.04 4.71 5.61
CA ASN A 16 -1.08 5.66 4.50
C ASN A 16 -2.41 5.72 3.76
N VAL A 17 -3.28 4.73 3.93
CA VAL A 17 -4.64 4.66 3.37
C VAL A 17 -5.63 4.73 4.53
N SER A 18 -5.47 5.73 5.40
CA SER A 18 -6.41 6.04 6.47
C SER A 18 -7.54 6.94 5.96
N GLU A 19 -8.57 7.21 6.79
CA GLU A 19 -9.72 8.05 6.41
C GLU A 19 -9.30 9.44 5.89
N THR A 20 -8.17 9.95 6.39
CA THR A 20 -7.48 11.15 5.90
C THR A 20 -7.06 11.08 4.44
N THR A 21 -6.68 9.90 3.93
CA THR A 21 -6.30 9.67 2.53
C THR A 21 -7.50 9.57 1.60
N LYS A 22 -8.71 9.31 2.12
CA LYS A 22 -9.96 9.51 1.37
C LYS A 22 -10.36 10.99 1.34
N ALA A 23 -10.00 11.75 2.37
CA ALA A 23 -10.27 13.18 2.48
C ALA A 23 -9.32 14.04 1.64
N ASP A 24 -8.05 13.64 1.55
CA ASP A 24 -7.08 14.18 0.60
C ASP A 24 -7.21 13.47 -0.75
N VAL A 25 -7.25 14.21 -1.86
CA VAL A 25 -7.42 13.67 -3.22
C VAL A 25 -6.11 13.05 -3.72
N ILE A 26 -5.53 12.13 -2.95
CA ILE A 26 -4.29 11.44 -3.31
C ILE A 26 -4.61 10.40 -4.38
N SER A 27 -3.97 10.52 -5.54
CA SER A 27 -4.14 9.59 -6.64
C SER A 27 -3.45 8.25 -6.34
N VAL A 28 -3.99 7.15 -6.87
CA VAL A 28 -3.37 5.80 -6.75
C VAL A 28 -1.92 5.79 -7.24
N ASP A 29 -1.60 6.59 -8.26
CA ASP A 29 -0.25 6.78 -8.77
C ASP A 29 0.70 7.40 -7.72
N GLU A 30 0.24 8.40 -6.98
CA GLU A 30 1.03 9.05 -5.92
C GLU A 30 1.27 8.09 -4.74
N LEU A 31 0.25 7.33 -4.35
CA LEU A 31 0.39 6.27 -3.33
C LEU A 31 1.37 5.19 -3.79
N THR A 32 1.33 4.79 -5.06
CA THR A 32 2.26 3.81 -5.63
C THR A 32 3.69 4.33 -5.58
N HIS A 33 3.93 5.58 -5.98
CA HIS A 33 5.25 6.21 -5.90
C HIS A 33 5.76 6.30 -4.45
N LYS A 34 4.90 6.69 -3.52
CA LYS A 34 5.24 6.79 -2.09
C LYS A 34 5.58 5.41 -1.50
N LEU A 35 4.77 4.40 -1.79
CA LEU A 35 5.02 3.04 -1.34
C LEU A 35 6.38 2.50 -1.83
N ILE A 36 6.72 2.74 -3.10
CA ILE A 36 8.01 2.33 -3.65
C ILE A 36 9.17 3.07 -2.96
N ALA A 37 9.00 4.35 -2.67
CA ALA A 37 10.01 5.15 -1.97
C ALA A 37 10.22 4.66 -0.52
N ASP A 38 9.15 4.38 0.21
CA ASP A 38 9.21 3.89 1.60
C ASP A 38 9.77 2.46 1.67
N ALA A 39 9.38 1.58 0.75
CA ALA A 39 9.96 0.25 0.64
C ALA A 39 11.47 0.32 0.41
N LYS A 40 11.92 1.22 -0.48
CA LYS A 40 13.33 1.45 -0.75
C LYS A 40 14.07 1.98 0.49
N ALA A 41 13.45 2.87 1.26
CA ALA A 41 14.02 3.39 2.50
C ALA A 41 14.24 2.29 3.55
N LEU A 42 13.39 1.26 3.57
CA LEU A 42 13.50 0.09 4.43
C LEU A 42 14.39 -1.03 3.85
N GLY A 43 15.01 -0.80 2.69
CA GLY A 43 15.82 -1.79 2.00
C GLY A 43 15.03 -2.98 1.45
N ILE A 44 13.72 -2.82 1.26
CA ILE A 44 12.84 -3.79 0.63
C ILE A 44 12.98 -3.61 -0.88
N LYS A 45 13.33 -4.69 -1.58
CA LYS A 45 13.46 -4.61 -3.04
C LYS A 45 12.07 -4.56 -3.67
N ARG A 46 11.95 -3.86 -4.80
CA ARG A 46 10.70 -3.81 -5.56
C ARG A 46 10.16 -5.22 -5.86
N GLY A 47 11.01 -6.18 -6.24
CA GLY A 47 10.57 -7.58 -6.45
C GLY A 47 10.01 -8.30 -5.22
N GLU A 48 10.20 -7.78 -4.00
CA GLU A 48 9.56 -8.33 -2.80
C GLU A 48 8.12 -7.82 -2.62
N ILE A 49 7.82 -6.62 -3.14
CA ILE A 49 6.52 -5.92 -3.07
C ILE A 49 5.78 -5.86 -4.41
N ASP A 50 6.35 -6.41 -5.47
CA ASP A 50 5.86 -6.27 -6.85
C ASP A 50 6.27 -7.55 -7.59
N GLU A 51 5.45 -8.61 -7.49
CA GLU A 51 5.65 -9.79 -8.36
C GLU A 51 5.16 -9.48 -9.78
N GLU A 52 4.07 -8.71 -9.91
CA GLU A 52 3.56 -8.14 -11.16
C GLU A 52 3.02 -6.73 -10.86
N VAL A 53 3.35 -5.74 -11.69
CA VAL A 53 2.94 -4.32 -11.49
C VAL A 53 1.43 -4.17 -11.34
N ASP A 54 0.67 -5.05 -11.99
CA ASP A 54 -0.78 -5.13 -11.89
C ASP A 54 -1.25 -5.53 -10.49
N SER A 55 -0.53 -6.44 -9.82
CA SER A 55 -0.85 -6.92 -8.48
C SER A 55 -0.69 -5.82 -7.43
N LEU A 56 0.32 -4.95 -7.56
CA LEU A 56 0.53 -3.86 -6.60
C LEU A 56 -0.54 -2.78 -6.74
N TYR A 57 -0.81 -2.34 -7.98
CA TYR A 57 -1.84 -1.34 -8.26
C TYR A 57 -3.21 -1.80 -7.75
N ARG A 58 -3.56 -3.07 -8.03
CA ARG A 58 -4.83 -3.65 -7.60
C ARG A 58 -4.92 -3.78 -6.08
N THR A 59 -3.82 -4.07 -5.38
CA THR A 59 -3.81 -4.14 -3.91
C THR A 59 -4.01 -2.76 -3.27
N ILE A 60 -3.36 -1.73 -3.80
CA ILE A 60 -3.53 -0.35 -3.30
C ILE A 60 -4.95 0.14 -3.60
N LEU A 61 -5.47 -0.12 -4.80
CA LEU A 61 -6.85 0.23 -5.16
C LEU A 61 -7.86 -0.50 -4.27
N ASP A 62 -7.66 -1.81 -4.05
CA ASP A 62 -8.48 -2.63 -3.18
C ASP A 62 -8.48 -2.09 -1.76
N ALA A 63 -7.32 -1.71 -1.24
CA ALA A 63 -7.21 -1.08 0.07
C ALA A 63 -7.91 0.27 0.19
N ILE A 64 -7.88 1.11 -0.84
CA ILE A 64 -8.60 2.39 -0.85
C ILE A 64 -10.12 2.16 -0.88
N VAL A 65 -10.57 1.23 -1.73
CA VAL A 65 -11.99 0.89 -1.91
C VAL A 65 -12.55 0.21 -0.66
N HIS A 66 -11.85 -0.79 -0.14
CA HIS A 66 -12.19 -1.56 1.05
C HIS A 66 -11.61 -0.99 2.34
N TYR A 67 -11.13 0.26 2.35
CA TYR A 67 -10.79 0.93 3.61
C TYR A 67 -12.07 1.05 4.43
N ASP A 68 -12.21 0.12 5.37
CA ASP A 68 -13.22 0.09 6.40
C ASP A 68 -12.56 0.58 7.69
N PRO A 69 -12.91 1.79 8.18
CA PRO A 69 -12.31 2.36 9.39
C PRO A 69 -12.67 1.58 10.68
N GLY A 70 -13.32 0.42 10.60
CA GLY A 70 -13.56 -0.40 11.78
C GLY A 70 -14.10 -1.78 11.49
N LEU A 71 -13.21 -2.76 11.35
CA LEU A 71 -13.49 -4.09 11.90
C LEU A 71 -12.58 -4.35 13.10
N THR A 72 -12.96 -3.70 14.20
CA THR A 72 -12.70 -4.24 15.53
C THR A 72 -13.65 -5.41 15.71
N GLU A 73 -13.15 -6.65 15.66
CA GLU A 73 -13.81 -7.78 16.33
C GLU A 73 -13.21 -7.97 17.72
#